data_AF-A0A0E3YWV0-F1
#
_entry.id   AF-A0A0E3YWV0-F1
#
_cell.length_a   1.000
_cell.length_b   1.000
_cell.length_c   1.000
_cell.angle_alpha   90.00
_cell.angle_beta   90.00
_cell.angle_gamma   90.00
#
_symmetry.space_group_name_H-M   'P 1'
#
loop_
_entity.id
_entity.type
_entity.pdbx_description
1 polymer ?
#
loop_
_entity_poly.entity_id
_entity_poly.type
_entity_poly.pdbx_seq_one_letter_code
_entity_poly.pdbx_strand_id
1 'polypeptide(L)'
;MLAFFGRSAMTAREAYEVIQVEMSSPSGELRWRTERARRCIAKMAPSVSGQGGHNQALKVACVLVQGFDLPLSEARALLAEWNGGCSPPWTDHELDHKIRAADKMAGLQSPDGLKSRGCLAAGREGSTFRPNAATRMAAGGQTETEAKKKVQYEPETLKRLAGTWAQAVDLVWLANRSAMDPAEVTAERFLASLYRPGEKVLCFTDDRSQGEAIWPDEKPPLEGPRGVWFLAQPVSGQRLPNPRAEKHADGSARASRRIAECVTAFRYMVLESDEAPVRDWLGFIVQMPLRIEALYTSGGRSVHALVRVDCATKEEWDAEKQALMPFLMGALMCGADRGTWSAVRLTRLPGCWRTEKACTQKLLYIQPGAPLRALNELPVVRDVEASWCAQAAVVRGDDEEGWLRWLRRGLEYYKRVSTRCAAALAETDSRVAEAAPAPVEGSK
;
A
#
# COMPACT_ATOMS: atom_id res chain seq x y z
N MET A 1 -8.91 0.37 19.51
CA MET A 1 -8.97 1.62 20.29
C MET A 1 -7.69 2.40 20.00
N LEU A 2 -7.79 3.54 19.31
CA LEU A 2 -6.62 4.39 19.02
C LEU A 2 -6.49 5.37 20.20
N ALA A 3 -5.53 5.11 21.09
CA ALA A 3 -5.28 6.02 22.21
C ALA A 3 -4.48 7.23 21.72
N PHE A 4 -5.08 8.41 21.79
CA PHE A 4 -4.43 9.69 21.55
C PHE A 4 -4.55 10.54 22.82
N PHE A 5 -3.42 10.91 23.43
CA PHE A 5 -3.37 11.93 24.49
C PHE A 5 -4.32 11.68 25.68
N GLY A 6 -4.43 10.44 26.15
CA GLY A 6 -5.31 10.08 27.28
C GLY A 6 -6.81 10.06 26.97
N ARG A 7 -7.19 10.29 25.70
CA ARG A 7 -8.56 10.12 25.20
C ARG A 7 -8.61 8.88 24.29
N SER A 8 -9.59 8.03 24.54
CA SER A 8 -9.88 6.87 23.70
C SER A 8 -10.75 7.31 22.53
N ALA A 9 -10.20 7.35 21.32
CA ALA A 9 -11.01 7.47 20.12
C ALA A 9 -11.51 6.07 19.73
N MET A 10 -12.84 5.92 19.66
CA MET A 10 -13.50 4.67 19.26
C MET A 10 -13.60 4.57 17.74
N THR A 11 -13.53 5.71 17.02
CA THR A 11 -13.55 5.76 15.55
C THR A 11 -12.44 6.65 14.97
N ALA A 12 -12.11 6.45 13.68
CA ALA A 12 -11.15 7.29 12.97
C ALA A 12 -11.64 8.74 12.74
N ARG A 13 -12.97 8.93 12.69
CA ARG A 13 -13.60 10.25 12.63
C ARG A 13 -13.41 10.99 13.95
N GLU A 14 -13.62 10.33 15.09
CA GLU A 14 -13.33 10.89 16.41
C GLU A 14 -11.84 11.17 16.57
N ALA A 15 -10.95 10.32 16.05
CA ALA A 15 -9.51 10.60 16.05
C ALA A 15 -9.17 11.85 15.23
N TYR A 16 -9.78 12.02 14.05
CA TYR A 16 -9.61 13.21 13.22
C TYR A 16 -10.18 14.46 13.88
N GLU A 17 -11.38 14.39 14.47
CA GLU A 17 -12.02 15.49 15.21
C GLU A 17 -11.21 15.87 16.45
N VAL A 18 -10.66 14.90 17.20
CA VAL A 18 -9.74 15.14 18.32
C VAL A 18 -8.47 15.84 17.84
N ILE A 19 -7.87 15.40 16.72
CA ILE A 19 -6.70 16.06 16.14
C ILE A 19 -7.04 17.49 15.70
N GLN A 20 -8.18 17.72 15.06
CA GLN A 20 -8.60 19.07 14.64
C GLN A 20 -8.82 19.99 15.84
N VAL A 21 -9.47 19.50 16.91
CA VAL A 21 -9.73 20.28 18.14
C VAL A 21 -8.45 20.56 18.93
N GLU A 22 -7.53 19.61 19.02
CA GLU A 22 -6.23 19.84 19.65
C GLU A 22 -5.40 20.85 18.84
N MET A 23 -5.41 20.76 17.52
CA MET A 23 -4.70 21.69 16.64
C MET A 23 -5.36 23.07 16.54
N SER A 24 -6.60 23.25 16.99
CA SER A 24 -7.30 24.55 16.97
C SER A 24 -6.97 25.48 18.15
N SER A 25 -6.14 25.04 19.11
CA SER A 25 -5.71 25.86 20.25
C SER A 25 -4.17 25.94 20.32
N PRO A 26 -3.59 27.08 20.76
CA PRO A 26 -2.14 27.20 20.94
C PRO A 26 -1.56 26.14 21.88
N SER A 27 -2.32 25.74 22.91
CA SER A 27 -1.89 24.73 23.88
C SER A 27 -1.87 23.31 23.30
N GLY A 28 -2.84 22.95 22.46
CA GLY A 28 -2.87 21.64 21.81
C GLY A 28 -1.88 21.53 20.65
N GLU A 29 -1.63 22.62 19.93
CA GLU A 29 -0.55 22.69 18.93
C GLU A 29 0.83 22.47 19.58
N LEU A 30 1.07 23.08 20.75
CA LEU A 30 2.29 22.86 21.52
C LEU A 30 2.41 21.39 21.97
N ARG A 31 1.36 20.80 22.52
CA ARG A 31 1.35 19.38 22.91
C ARG A 31 1.66 18.45 21.73
N TRP A 32 1.09 18.73 20.56
CA TRP A 32 1.37 17.99 19.33
C TRP A 32 2.84 18.10 18.90
N ARG A 33 3.41 19.32 18.95
CA ARG A 33 4.83 19.55 18.65
C ARG A 33 5.73 18.81 19.65
N THR A 34 5.43 18.86 20.95
CA THR A 34 6.17 18.15 22.00
C THR A 34 6.16 16.63 21.77
N GLU A 35 5.02 16.03 21.44
CA GLU A 35 4.93 14.59 21.17
C GLU A 35 5.70 14.19 19.91
N ARG A 36 5.65 14.99 18.85
CA ARG A 36 6.46 14.75 17.64
C ARG A 36 7.95 14.87 17.93
N ALA A 37 8.34 15.85 18.74
CA ALA A 37 9.72 16.04 19.18
C ALA A 37 10.22 14.85 20.01
N ARG A 38 9.42 14.37 20.96
CA ARG A 38 9.70 13.15 21.76
C ARG A 38 9.98 11.94 20.88
N ARG A 39 9.11 11.67 19.90
CA ARG A 39 9.31 10.57 18.92
C ARG A 39 10.52 10.77 18.02
N CYS A 40 10.88 12.02 17.72
CA CYS A 40 12.07 12.34 16.92
C CYS A 40 13.36 12.04 17.70
N ILE A 41 13.48 12.53 18.93
CA ILE A 41 14.68 12.33 19.76
C ILE A 41 14.85 10.89 20.21
N ALA A 42 13.77 10.11 20.36
CA ALA A 42 13.83 8.68 20.65
C ALA A 42 14.58 7.86 19.57
N LYS A 43 14.72 8.40 18.35
CA LYS A 43 15.51 7.79 17.25
C LYS A 43 16.96 8.25 17.23
N MET A 44 17.32 9.25 18.03
CA MET A 44 18.68 9.79 18.11
C MET A 44 19.48 8.96 19.11
N ALA A 45 20.67 8.51 18.71
CA ALA A 45 21.54 7.70 19.57
C ALA A 45 21.85 8.45 20.88
N PRO A 46 21.88 7.76 22.04
CA PRO A 46 22.29 8.36 23.30
C PRO A 46 23.75 8.82 23.22
N SER A 47 24.15 9.74 24.10
CA SER A 47 25.57 10.10 24.22
C SER A 47 26.32 9.08 25.09
N VAL A 48 27.48 8.64 24.61
CA VAL A 48 28.42 7.80 25.35
C VAL A 48 29.75 8.54 25.54
N SER A 49 30.32 8.49 26.75
CA SER A 49 31.62 9.11 27.03
C SER A 49 32.71 8.59 26.10
N GLY A 50 33.62 9.46 25.66
CA GLY A 50 34.67 9.12 24.69
C GLY A 50 34.24 9.06 23.22
N GLN A 51 32.94 9.14 22.91
CA GLN A 51 32.41 9.07 21.52
C GLN A 51 31.78 10.38 21.04
N GLY A 52 32.31 11.53 21.47
CA GLY A 52 31.77 12.85 21.07
C GLY A 52 30.41 13.17 21.69
N GLY A 53 30.10 12.63 22.88
CA GLY A 53 28.81 12.78 23.56
C GLY A 53 28.34 14.24 23.72
N HIS A 54 29.27 15.18 23.92
CA HIS A 54 28.96 16.61 24.01
C HIS A 54 28.27 17.16 22.76
N ASN A 55 28.71 16.74 21.58
CA ASN A 55 28.15 17.16 20.29
C ASN A 55 26.78 16.51 20.07
N GLN A 56 26.60 15.27 20.49
CA GLN A 56 25.34 14.56 20.38
C GLN A 56 24.26 15.18 21.28
N ALA A 57 24.57 15.47 22.55
CA ALA A 57 23.64 16.12 23.46
C ALA A 57 23.23 17.53 22.98
N LEU A 58 24.19 18.30 22.45
CA LEU A 58 23.89 19.61 21.85
C LEU A 58 23.03 19.49 20.59
N LYS A 59 23.27 18.47 19.76
CA LYS A 59 22.46 18.21 18.56
C LYS A 59 21.00 17.89 18.92
N VAL A 60 20.77 17.07 19.95
CA VAL A 60 19.41 16.78 20.45
C VAL A 60 18.74 18.05 20.96
N ALA A 61 19.47 18.86 21.75
CA ALA A 61 18.96 20.16 22.21
C ALA A 61 18.60 21.09 21.04
N CYS A 62 19.43 21.17 19.99
CA CYS A 62 19.13 21.95 18.79
C CYS A 62 17.91 21.42 18.04
N VAL A 63 17.68 20.09 17.96
CA VAL A 63 16.47 19.53 17.35
C VAL A 63 15.22 19.98 18.11
N LEU A 64 15.27 19.98 19.45
CA LEU A 64 14.14 20.37 20.29
C LEU A 64 13.85 21.87 20.19
N VAL A 65 14.89 22.71 20.37
CA VAL A 65 14.74 24.17 20.45
C VAL A 65 14.65 24.80 19.06
N GLN A 66 15.59 24.49 18.15
CA GLN A 66 15.63 25.09 16.82
C GLN A 66 14.77 24.34 15.81
N GLY A 67 14.69 23.02 15.90
CA GLY A 67 13.88 22.21 14.98
C GLY A 67 12.38 22.34 15.23
N PHE A 68 11.92 21.94 16.41
CA PHE A 68 10.49 21.91 16.75
C PHE A 68 9.95 23.22 17.33
N ASP A 69 10.83 24.20 17.58
CA ASP A 69 10.47 25.48 18.22
C ASP A 69 9.72 25.27 19.54
N LEU A 70 10.25 24.37 20.38
CA LEU A 70 9.68 24.13 21.70
C LEU A 70 10.09 25.23 22.69
N PRO A 71 9.21 25.61 23.63
CA PRO A 71 9.59 26.37 24.81
C PRO A 71 10.74 25.68 25.55
N LEU A 72 11.66 26.47 26.12
CA LEU A 72 12.87 25.93 26.75
C LEU A 72 12.57 24.93 27.88
N SER A 73 11.48 25.15 28.63
CA SER A 73 11.01 24.23 29.67
C SER A 73 10.59 22.87 29.12
N GLU A 74 9.81 22.84 28.03
CA GLU A 74 9.37 21.60 27.35
C GLU A 74 10.54 20.88 26.68
N ALA A 75 11.41 21.63 26.00
CA ALA A 75 12.63 21.09 25.42
C ALA A 75 13.54 20.47 26.49
N ARG A 76 13.67 21.11 27.66
CA ARG A 76 14.47 20.62 28.78
C ARG A 76 13.89 19.35 29.40
N ALA A 77 12.57 19.25 29.52
CA ALA A 77 11.90 18.04 30.00
C ALA A 77 12.16 16.85 29.06
N LEU A 78 12.00 17.04 27.74
CA LEU A 78 12.28 16.02 26.74
C LEU A 78 13.77 15.65 26.66
N LEU A 79 14.67 16.61 26.83
CA LEU A 79 16.11 16.34 26.84
C LEU A 79 16.51 15.48 28.04
N ALA A 80 15.88 15.66 29.20
CA ALA A 80 16.07 14.78 30.36
C ALA A 80 15.50 13.37 30.14
N GLU A 81 14.35 13.25 29.47
CA GLU A 81 13.80 11.94 29.07
C GLU A 81 14.80 11.18 28.18
N TRP A 82 15.38 11.85 27.18
CA TRP A 82 16.42 11.27 26.33
C TRP A 82 17.74 10.98 27.08
N ASN A 83 18.09 11.81 28.08
CA ASN A 83 19.29 11.63 28.91
C ASN A 83 19.29 10.29 29.68
N GLY A 84 18.12 9.70 29.95
CA GLY A 84 18.01 8.39 30.60
C GLY A 84 18.73 7.25 29.86
N GLY A 85 18.97 7.39 28.55
CA GLY A 85 19.75 6.44 27.76
C GLY A 85 21.26 6.74 27.69
N CYS A 86 21.73 7.85 28.25
CA CYS A 86 23.11 8.32 28.13
C CYS A 86 24.03 7.68 29.18
N SER A 87 25.31 7.49 28.81
CA SER A 87 26.31 6.88 29.71
C SER A 87 27.65 7.64 29.67
N PRO A 88 28.05 8.33 30.77
CA PRO A 88 27.23 8.59 31.95
C PRO A 88 26.07 9.55 31.62
N PRO A 89 24.99 9.55 32.44
CA PRO A 89 23.94 10.54 32.31
C PRO A 89 24.47 11.95 32.60
N TRP A 90 24.00 12.93 31.84
CA TRP A 90 24.32 14.34 32.06
C TRP A 90 23.65 14.87 33.32
N THR A 91 24.29 15.80 34.01
CA THR A 91 23.72 16.51 35.16
C THR A 91 22.67 17.54 34.72
N ASP A 92 21.77 17.93 35.63
CA ASP A 92 20.73 18.91 35.32
C ASP A 92 21.29 20.24 34.83
N HIS A 93 22.39 20.71 35.44
CA HIS A 93 23.09 21.92 35.03
C HIS A 93 23.67 21.83 33.60
N GLU A 94 24.21 20.67 33.22
CA GLU A 94 24.72 20.46 31.87
C GLU A 94 23.59 20.43 30.84
N LEU A 95 22.46 19.79 31.15
CA LEU A 95 21.28 19.81 30.28
C LEU A 95 20.74 21.24 30.09
N ASP A 96 20.67 22.04 31.16
CA ASP A 96 20.28 23.45 31.08
C ASP A 96 21.26 24.25 30.20
N HIS A 97 22.55 23.99 30.36
CA HIS A 97 23.58 24.59 29.52
C HIS A 97 23.40 24.21 28.04
N LYS A 98 23.02 22.96 27.72
CA LYS A 98 22.73 22.54 26.33
C LYS A 98 21.51 23.23 25.74
N ILE A 99 20.43 23.37 26.50
CA ILE A 99 19.22 24.08 26.06
C ILE A 99 19.53 25.55 25.80
N ARG A 100 20.24 26.24 26.70
CA ARG A 100 20.66 27.63 26.51
C ARG A 100 21.61 27.80 25.34
N ALA A 101 22.54 26.86 25.14
CA ALA A 101 23.44 26.88 24.00
C ALA A 101 22.68 26.68 22.68
N ALA A 102 21.70 25.77 22.65
CA ALA A 102 20.85 25.54 21.49
C ALA A 102 19.99 26.77 21.14
N ASP A 103 19.45 27.47 22.13
CA ASP A 103 18.63 28.68 21.92
C ASP A 103 19.42 29.84 21.29
N LYS A 104 20.71 29.95 21.60
CA LYS A 104 21.62 30.94 21.02
C LYS A 104 22.05 30.65 19.58
N MET A 105 21.73 29.47 19.03
CA MET A 105 22.09 29.10 17.66
C MET A 105 21.21 29.83 16.64
N ALA A 106 21.77 30.12 15.47
CA ALA A 106 21.05 30.80 14.38
C ALA A 106 20.00 29.92 13.66
N GLY A 107 19.95 28.61 13.95
CA GLY A 107 19.02 27.67 13.33
C GLY A 107 19.44 26.20 13.50
N LEU A 108 18.71 25.30 12.86
CA LEU A 108 18.99 23.86 12.87
C LEU A 108 19.96 23.49 11.74
N GLN A 109 21.13 22.97 12.09
CA GLN A 109 22.10 22.46 11.11
C GLN A 109 21.59 21.16 10.46
N SER A 110 21.54 21.14 9.13
CA SER A 110 21.15 19.98 8.31
C SER A 110 22.18 19.71 7.19
N PRO A 111 22.18 18.52 6.55
CA PRO A 111 23.05 18.23 5.42
C PRO A 111 22.90 19.21 4.25
N ASP A 112 21.70 19.79 4.08
CA ASP A 112 21.38 20.75 3.02
C ASP A 112 21.53 22.22 3.48
N GLY A 113 22.25 22.46 4.59
CA GLY A 113 22.54 23.78 5.14
C GLY A 113 21.73 24.12 6.39
N LEU A 114 21.86 25.38 6.84
CA LEU A 114 21.21 25.91 8.03
C LEU A 114 19.70 26.13 7.77
N LYS A 115 18.85 25.49 8.56
CA LYS A 115 17.39 25.65 8.51
C LYS A 115 16.93 26.64 9.58
N SER A 116 15.89 27.42 9.28
CA SER A 116 15.29 28.35 10.23
C SER A 116 14.66 27.64 11.44
N ARG A 117 14.48 28.39 12.52
CA ARG A 117 13.79 27.92 13.72
C ARG A 117 12.35 27.47 13.38
N GLY A 118 11.92 26.35 13.94
CA GLY A 118 10.60 25.78 13.68
C GLY A 118 10.48 24.97 12.39
N CYS A 119 11.58 24.68 11.69
CA CYS A 119 11.56 23.89 10.45
C CYS A 119 11.04 22.45 10.61
N LEU A 120 10.84 21.94 11.83
CA LEU A 120 10.21 20.65 12.12
C LEU A 120 8.82 20.79 12.76
N ALA A 121 8.41 22.02 13.12
CA ALA A 121 7.19 22.33 13.86
C ALA A 121 5.94 22.08 13.00
N ALA A 122 5.88 22.64 11.79
CA ALA A 122 4.82 22.39 10.84
C ALA A 122 5.03 21.03 10.15
N GLY A 123 4.05 20.14 10.19
CA GLY A 123 4.07 18.89 9.42
C GLY A 123 3.95 19.10 7.89
N ARG A 124 4.35 20.26 7.35
CA ARG A 124 4.27 20.64 5.94
C ARG A 124 5.66 21.07 5.43
N GLU A 125 6.02 20.46 4.29
CA GLU A 125 7.04 20.85 3.31
C GLU A 125 8.48 21.15 3.78
N GLY A 126 9.44 20.44 3.18
CA GLY A 126 10.81 20.95 2.99
C GLY A 126 11.87 20.63 4.04
N SER A 127 11.57 19.91 5.12
CA SER A 127 12.61 19.52 6.08
C SER A 127 13.25 18.17 5.76
N THR A 128 14.46 18.23 5.24
CA THR A 128 15.35 17.11 4.95
C THR A 128 16.12 16.60 6.18
N PHE A 129 15.73 17.04 7.38
CA PHE A 129 16.43 16.68 8.60
C PHE A 129 16.33 15.18 8.88
N ARG A 130 17.42 14.45 8.59
CA ARG A 130 17.61 13.06 8.97
C ARG A 130 18.55 12.99 10.17
N PRO A 131 18.06 12.63 11.37
CA PRO A 131 18.96 12.35 12.48
C PRO A 131 19.76 11.09 12.13
N ASN A 132 21.01 11.28 11.71
CA ASN A 132 22.09 10.29 11.56
C ASN A 132 22.39 9.80 10.13
N ALA A 133 22.86 10.71 9.27
CA ALA A 133 23.61 10.32 8.06
C ALA A 133 25.12 10.12 8.33
N ALA A 134 25.72 10.86 9.28
CA ALA A 134 27.17 10.99 9.38
C ALA A 134 27.90 9.99 10.31
N THR A 135 27.21 9.22 11.16
CA THR A 135 27.88 8.42 12.21
C THR A 135 28.10 6.94 11.87
N ARG A 136 27.76 6.47 10.66
CA ARG A 136 28.01 5.06 10.27
C ARG A 136 29.48 4.72 10.03
N MET A 137 30.36 5.71 9.87
CA MET A 137 31.74 5.47 9.42
C MET A 137 32.81 5.45 10.53
N ALA A 138 32.47 5.75 11.79
CA ALA A 138 33.49 5.98 12.84
C ALA A 138 33.50 4.96 14.01
N ALA A 139 32.59 3.99 14.04
CA ALA A 139 32.57 2.95 15.08
C ALA A 139 32.85 1.57 14.49
N GLY A 140 34.07 1.38 13.98
CA GLY A 140 34.67 0.06 13.84
C GLY A 140 34.99 -0.47 15.23
N GLY A 141 34.00 -1.08 15.87
CA GLY A 141 34.13 -1.74 17.17
C GLY A 141 33.11 -2.85 17.23
N GLN A 142 33.58 -4.09 17.13
CA GLN A 142 32.79 -5.29 17.31
C GLN A 142 32.08 -5.21 18.66
N THR A 143 30.80 -4.87 18.62
CA THR A 143 29.87 -5.18 19.70
C THR A 143 28.78 -5.98 19.02
N GLU A 144 28.66 -7.23 19.43
CA GLU A 144 27.58 -8.13 19.08
C GLU A 144 26.27 -7.51 19.58
N THR A 145 25.72 -6.57 18.82
CA THR A 145 24.34 -6.14 19.00
C THR A 145 23.49 -7.33 18.61
N GLU A 146 22.76 -7.89 19.59
CA GLU A 146 21.66 -8.81 19.38
C GLU A 146 20.93 -8.43 18.09
N ALA A 147 21.00 -9.32 17.10
CA ALA A 147 20.44 -9.08 15.79
C ALA A 147 18.98 -8.64 15.98
N LYS A 148 18.67 -7.38 15.62
CA LYS A 148 17.28 -6.87 15.60
C LYS A 148 16.43 -7.93 14.94
N LYS A 149 15.63 -8.67 15.72
CA LYS A 149 14.75 -9.72 15.20
C LYS A 149 13.94 -9.08 14.10
N LYS A 150 14.16 -9.51 12.84
CA LYS A 150 13.34 -9.07 11.72
C LYS A 150 11.91 -9.44 12.10
N VAL A 151 10.98 -8.51 11.93
CA VAL A 151 9.55 -8.82 12.04
C VAL A 151 9.27 -9.97 11.06
N GLN A 152 8.86 -11.11 11.61
CA GLN A 152 8.61 -12.33 10.87
C GLN A 152 7.10 -12.51 10.71
N TYR A 153 6.70 -13.24 9.65
CA TYR A 153 5.32 -13.67 9.48
C TYR A 153 4.92 -14.61 10.63
N GLU A 154 3.79 -14.31 11.26
CA GLU A 154 3.23 -15.05 12.38
C GLU A 154 1.83 -15.58 11.99
N PRO A 155 1.71 -16.84 11.52
CA PRO A 155 0.44 -17.40 11.06
C PRO A 155 -0.69 -17.33 12.09
N GLU A 156 -0.37 -17.54 13.38
CA GLU A 156 -1.37 -17.46 14.46
C GLU A 156 -1.84 -16.03 14.74
N THR A 157 -0.97 -15.04 14.55
CA THR A 157 -1.35 -13.62 14.60
C THR A 157 -2.28 -13.29 13.43
N LEU A 158 -1.97 -13.76 12.22
CA LEU A 158 -2.86 -13.61 11.05
C LEU A 158 -4.23 -14.25 11.30
N LYS A 159 -4.29 -15.53 11.72
CA LYS A 159 -5.56 -16.23 11.99
C LYS A 159 -6.40 -15.48 13.03
N ARG A 160 -5.77 -15.04 14.13
CA ARG A 160 -6.45 -14.28 15.19
C ARG A 160 -7.02 -12.96 14.67
N LEU A 161 -6.25 -12.22 13.87
CA LEU A 161 -6.68 -10.93 13.34
C LEU A 161 -7.73 -11.09 12.23
N ALA A 162 -7.59 -12.09 11.37
CA ALA A 162 -8.60 -12.41 10.35
C ALA A 162 -9.92 -12.84 11.00
N GLY A 163 -9.86 -13.60 12.10
CA GLY A 163 -11.01 -13.90 12.96
C GLY A 163 -12.21 -14.46 12.18
N THR A 164 -13.41 -13.96 12.49
CA THR A 164 -14.65 -14.37 11.81
C THR A 164 -14.68 -13.98 10.33
N TRP A 165 -13.91 -12.96 9.92
CA TRP A 165 -13.85 -12.52 8.53
C TRP A 165 -13.15 -13.52 7.61
N ALA A 166 -12.25 -14.36 8.12
CA ALA A 166 -11.64 -15.43 7.33
C ALA A 166 -12.71 -16.39 6.75
N GLN A 167 -13.80 -16.61 7.48
CA GLN A 167 -14.92 -17.45 7.05
C GLN A 167 -15.94 -16.67 6.23
N ALA A 168 -16.24 -15.43 6.64
CA ALA A 168 -17.28 -14.62 6.01
C ALA A 168 -16.88 -14.05 4.63
N VAL A 169 -15.60 -13.76 4.42
CA VAL A 169 -15.12 -13.10 3.19
C VAL A 169 -14.84 -14.14 2.11
N ASP A 170 -15.66 -14.13 1.06
CA ASP A 170 -15.43 -14.81 -0.20
C ASP A 170 -15.64 -13.89 -1.40
N LEU A 171 -15.59 -14.46 -2.61
CA LEU A 171 -15.76 -13.72 -3.85
C LEU A 171 -17.16 -13.10 -4.00
N VAL A 172 -18.23 -13.75 -3.52
CA VAL A 172 -19.59 -13.17 -3.58
C VAL A 172 -19.69 -12.01 -2.60
N TRP A 173 -19.19 -12.17 -1.38
CA TRP A 173 -19.18 -11.12 -0.36
C TRP A 173 -18.45 -9.86 -0.82
N LEU A 174 -17.31 -10.04 -1.50
CA LEU A 174 -16.52 -8.95 -2.10
C LEU A 174 -17.23 -8.34 -3.30
N ALA A 175 -17.73 -9.16 -4.23
CA ALA A 175 -18.44 -8.69 -5.42
C ALA A 175 -19.70 -7.89 -5.07
N ASN A 176 -20.41 -8.24 -4.00
CA ASN A 176 -21.59 -7.52 -3.53
C ASN A 176 -21.29 -6.13 -2.94
N ARG A 177 -20.02 -5.83 -2.65
CA ARG A 177 -19.53 -4.53 -2.14
C ARG A 177 -18.74 -3.70 -3.15
N SER A 178 -18.40 -4.30 -4.28
CA SER A 178 -17.65 -3.68 -5.37
C SER A 178 -18.45 -2.50 -6.00
N ALA A 179 -17.86 -1.62 -6.79
CA ALA A 179 -18.57 -0.64 -7.63
C ALA A 179 -19.17 -1.29 -8.88
N MET A 180 -18.53 -2.36 -9.36
CA MET A 180 -18.90 -3.12 -10.55
C MET A 180 -18.89 -4.61 -10.24
N ASP A 181 -19.71 -5.40 -10.92
CA ASP A 181 -19.61 -6.86 -10.85
C ASP A 181 -18.26 -7.31 -11.43
N PRO A 182 -17.37 -7.95 -10.64
CA PRO A 182 -16.07 -8.41 -11.12
C PRO A 182 -16.11 -9.37 -12.32
N ALA A 183 -17.19 -10.15 -12.51
CA ALA A 183 -17.35 -11.06 -13.66
C ALA A 183 -17.56 -10.32 -14.99
N GLU A 184 -17.98 -9.05 -14.94
CA GLU A 184 -18.20 -8.20 -16.11
C GLU A 184 -17.00 -7.31 -16.46
N VAL A 185 -16.02 -7.20 -15.57
CA VAL A 185 -14.87 -6.31 -15.75
C VAL A 185 -13.78 -7.02 -16.56
N THR A 186 -13.57 -6.56 -17.78
CA THR A 186 -12.42 -6.96 -18.62
C THR A 186 -11.13 -6.29 -18.15
N ALA A 187 -9.96 -6.77 -18.60
CA ALA A 187 -8.67 -6.16 -18.29
C ALA A 187 -8.59 -4.68 -18.71
N GLU A 188 -9.14 -4.34 -19.88
CA GLU A 188 -9.20 -2.95 -20.35
C GLU A 188 -10.15 -2.09 -19.49
N ARG A 189 -11.33 -2.63 -19.12
CA ARG A 189 -12.29 -1.92 -18.26
C ARG A 189 -11.72 -1.72 -16.86
N PHE A 190 -10.94 -2.68 -16.35
CA PHE A 190 -10.20 -2.56 -15.10
C PHE A 190 -9.26 -1.35 -15.14
N LEU A 191 -8.39 -1.25 -16.14
CA LEU A 191 -7.49 -0.10 -16.30
C LEU A 191 -8.27 1.22 -16.50
N ALA A 192 -9.27 1.23 -17.37
CA ALA A 192 -10.10 2.40 -17.64
C ALA A 192 -10.82 2.94 -16.40
N SER A 193 -11.14 2.08 -15.44
CA SER A 193 -11.82 2.49 -14.21
C SER A 193 -10.88 3.07 -13.14
N LEU A 194 -9.58 2.79 -13.23
CA LEU A 194 -8.59 3.14 -12.20
C LEU A 194 -7.67 4.29 -12.62
N TYR A 195 -7.49 4.53 -13.91
CA TYR A 195 -6.59 5.56 -14.43
C TYR A 195 -7.36 6.69 -15.10
N ARG A 196 -6.81 7.90 -15.01
CA ARG A 196 -7.44 9.11 -15.55
C ARG A 196 -7.28 9.16 -17.08
N PRO A 197 -8.18 9.84 -17.80
CA PRO A 197 -8.02 10.06 -19.23
C PRO A 197 -6.64 10.66 -19.57
N GLY A 198 -5.95 10.05 -20.55
CA GLY A 198 -4.61 10.46 -20.98
C GLY A 198 -3.46 9.82 -20.21
N GLU A 199 -3.71 9.16 -19.07
CA GLU A 199 -2.69 8.35 -18.39
C GLU A 199 -2.41 7.07 -19.17
N LYS A 200 -1.14 6.69 -19.22
CA LYS A 200 -0.69 5.47 -19.91
C LYS A 200 -0.16 4.45 -18.93
N VAL A 201 -0.44 3.18 -19.16
CA VAL A 201 -0.05 2.08 -18.29
C VAL A 201 0.70 1.03 -19.10
N LEU A 202 1.92 0.72 -18.65
CA LEU A 202 2.76 -0.29 -19.27
C LEU A 202 2.33 -1.69 -18.80
N CYS A 203 2.07 -2.59 -19.74
CA CYS A 203 1.64 -3.97 -19.52
C CYS A 203 2.73 -4.97 -19.92
N PHE A 204 2.75 -6.13 -19.25
CA PHE A 204 3.84 -7.09 -19.32
C PHE A 204 3.33 -8.54 -19.43
N THR A 205 3.86 -9.35 -20.33
CA THR A 205 3.77 -10.84 -20.30
C THR A 205 5.03 -11.48 -19.71
N ASP A 206 6.12 -10.70 -19.62
CA ASP A 206 7.35 -11.05 -18.91
C ASP A 206 7.73 -9.90 -17.94
N ASP A 207 7.77 -10.20 -16.64
CA ASP A 207 8.12 -9.25 -15.59
C ASP A 207 9.57 -8.74 -15.66
N ARG A 208 10.41 -9.30 -16.54
CA ARG A 208 11.79 -8.87 -16.83
C ARG A 208 11.91 -8.03 -18.09
N SER A 209 10.86 -7.94 -18.91
CA SER A 209 10.90 -7.19 -20.17
C SER A 209 10.79 -5.68 -19.95
N GLN A 210 10.87 -4.91 -21.04
CA GLN A 210 10.58 -3.48 -21.03
C GLN A 210 9.09 -3.17 -21.29
N GLY A 211 8.21 -4.16 -21.10
CA GLY A 211 6.77 -4.12 -21.37
C GLY A 211 6.43 -4.40 -22.84
N GLU A 212 5.29 -5.01 -23.09
CA GLU A 212 4.82 -5.41 -24.42
C GLU A 212 3.78 -4.44 -24.99
N ALA A 213 3.01 -3.77 -24.11
CA ALA A 213 1.95 -2.85 -24.54
C ALA A 213 1.86 -1.63 -23.63
N ILE A 214 1.57 -0.46 -24.21
CA ILE A 214 1.25 0.79 -23.51
C ILE A 214 -0.25 1.06 -23.69
N TRP A 215 -1.06 0.71 -22.70
CA TRP A 215 -2.49 1.06 -22.70
C TRP A 215 -2.68 2.56 -22.39
N PRO A 216 -3.65 3.27 -22.99
CA PRO A 216 -4.66 2.81 -23.95
C PRO A 216 -4.22 2.86 -25.43
N ASP A 217 -3.01 3.31 -25.73
CA ASP A 217 -2.53 3.42 -27.12
C ASP A 217 -2.44 2.05 -27.81
N GLU A 218 -2.11 1.01 -27.04
CA GLU A 218 -1.99 -0.37 -27.47
C GLU A 218 -2.88 -1.28 -26.59
N LYS A 219 -3.41 -2.35 -27.19
CA LYS A 219 -4.21 -3.33 -26.45
C LYS A 219 -3.33 -4.12 -25.47
N PRO A 220 -3.74 -4.27 -24.19
CA PRO A 220 -2.98 -5.06 -23.25
C PRO A 220 -3.04 -6.55 -23.63
N PRO A 221 -1.98 -7.32 -23.37
CA PRO A 221 -2.03 -8.77 -23.53
C PRO A 221 -3.08 -9.37 -22.59
N LEU A 222 -3.83 -10.36 -23.09
CA LEU A 222 -4.88 -11.05 -22.32
C LEU A 222 -4.40 -12.39 -21.74
N GLU A 223 -3.21 -12.85 -22.11
CA GLU A 223 -2.62 -14.07 -21.60
C GLU A 223 -1.09 -14.01 -21.59
N GLY A 224 -0.48 -14.85 -20.76
CA GLY A 224 0.97 -15.03 -20.73
C GLY A 224 1.38 -16.29 -19.93
N PRO A 225 2.58 -16.87 -20.19
CA PRO A 225 3.06 -18.06 -19.49
C PRO A 225 2.96 -17.95 -17.97
N ARG A 226 3.53 -16.87 -17.45
CA ARG A 226 3.55 -16.58 -16.02
C ARG A 226 2.45 -15.62 -15.60
N GLY A 227 1.46 -15.36 -16.47
CA GLY A 227 0.40 -14.36 -16.32
C GLY A 227 0.80 -13.00 -16.91
N VAL A 228 -0.09 -12.03 -16.79
CA VAL A 228 0.09 -10.65 -17.25
C VAL A 228 0.27 -9.72 -16.05
N TRP A 229 1.17 -8.77 -16.15
CA TRP A 229 1.35 -7.69 -15.18
C TRP A 229 1.08 -6.34 -15.82
N PHE A 230 0.87 -5.35 -14.97
CA PHE A 230 0.94 -3.95 -15.35
C PHE A 230 1.78 -3.20 -14.32
N LEU A 231 2.36 -2.07 -14.72
CA LEU A 231 3.00 -1.16 -13.77
C LEU A 231 1.90 -0.42 -13.02
N ALA A 232 1.92 -0.51 -11.68
CA ALA A 232 0.89 0.11 -10.86
C ALA A 232 0.83 1.64 -11.07
N GLN A 233 1.94 2.27 -11.45
CA GLN A 233 1.94 3.71 -11.73
C GLN A 233 1.77 3.98 -13.23
N PRO A 234 1.05 5.06 -13.60
CA PRO A 234 1.03 5.54 -14.96
C PRO A 234 2.41 6.06 -15.38
N VAL A 235 2.68 6.00 -16.68
CA VAL A 235 3.96 6.38 -17.29
C VAL A 235 3.77 7.35 -18.45
N SER A 236 4.85 8.00 -18.86
CA SER A 236 4.88 8.87 -20.05
C SER A 236 4.77 8.07 -21.37
N GLY A 237 5.05 6.77 -21.33
CA GLY A 237 5.17 5.90 -22.50
C GLY A 237 6.53 6.01 -23.23
N GLN A 238 7.40 6.92 -22.80
CA GLN A 238 8.71 7.13 -23.42
C GLN A 238 9.77 6.17 -22.86
N ARG A 239 10.82 5.91 -23.67
CA ARG A 239 12.06 5.28 -23.20
C ARG A 239 12.99 6.37 -22.67
N LEU A 240 13.26 6.35 -21.38
CA LEU A 240 14.14 7.32 -20.73
C LEU A 240 15.45 6.67 -20.25
N PRO A 241 16.57 7.41 -20.26
CA PRO A 241 17.84 6.92 -19.71
C PRO A 241 17.70 6.49 -18.26
N ASN A 242 18.14 5.27 -17.92
CA ASN A 242 18.13 4.77 -16.54
C ASN A 242 19.43 5.18 -15.83
N PRO A 243 19.40 6.15 -14.89
CA PRO A 243 20.61 6.63 -14.22
C PRO A 243 21.22 5.58 -13.27
N ARG A 244 20.47 4.51 -12.97
CA ARG A 244 20.85 3.45 -12.03
C ARG A 244 21.28 2.15 -12.72
N ALA A 245 21.18 2.07 -14.05
CA ALA A 245 21.65 0.92 -14.80
C ALA A 245 23.14 1.06 -15.13
N GLU A 246 23.83 -0.07 -15.25
CA GLU A 246 25.16 -0.10 -15.86
C GLU A 246 25.09 0.49 -17.27
N LYS A 247 26.04 1.37 -17.57
CA LYS A 247 26.19 1.96 -18.90
C LYS A 247 26.55 0.89 -19.92
N HIS A 248 26.26 1.16 -21.18
CA HIS A 248 26.82 0.39 -22.29
C HIS A 248 28.34 0.55 -22.35
N ALA A 249 29.02 -0.32 -23.10
CA ALA A 249 30.47 -0.27 -23.26
C ALA A 249 30.98 1.09 -23.82
N ASP A 250 30.12 1.79 -24.57
CA ASP A 250 30.38 3.13 -25.13
C ASP A 250 30.10 4.28 -24.13
N GLY A 251 29.72 3.98 -22.89
CA GLY A 251 29.43 4.96 -21.85
C GLY A 251 28.01 5.55 -21.89
N SER A 252 27.17 5.15 -22.85
CA SER A 252 25.76 5.58 -22.94
C SER A 252 24.88 4.91 -21.88
N ALA A 253 23.87 5.63 -21.39
CA ALA A 253 22.95 5.10 -20.39
C ALA A 253 21.93 4.16 -21.03
N ARG A 254 21.67 3.00 -20.40
CA ARG A 254 20.62 2.07 -20.84
C ARG A 254 19.25 2.73 -20.68
N ALA A 255 18.47 2.75 -21.75
CA ALA A 255 17.11 3.28 -21.71
C ALA A 255 16.11 2.27 -21.13
N SER A 256 15.10 2.76 -20.40
CA SER A 256 14.01 1.95 -19.83
C SER A 256 12.66 2.66 -19.94
N ARG A 257 11.57 1.89 -19.91
CA ARG A 257 10.18 2.37 -19.87
C ARG A 257 9.51 2.22 -18.50
N ARG A 258 10.22 1.62 -17.53
CA ARG A 258 9.64 1.11 -16.28
C ARG A 258 10.43 1.55 -15.03
N ILE A 259 11.02 2.73 -15.11
CA ILE A 259 11.80 3.37 -14.04
C ILE A 259 11.04 4.56 -13.48
N ALA A 260 11.47 5.07 -12.31
CA ALA A 260 10.81 6.18 -11.64
C ALA A 260 10.71 7.43 -12.53
N GLU A 261 11.70 7.66 -13.39
CA GLU A 261 11.75 8.79 -14.33
C GLU A 261 10.65 8.71 -15.39
N CYS A 262 10.13 7.52 -15.68
CA CYS A 262 9.02 7.34 -16.61
C CYS A 262 7.65 7.58 -15.96
N VAL A 263 7.58 7.58 -14.63
CA VAL A 263 6.31 7.66 -13.88
C VAL A 263 5.78 9.09 -13.92
N THR A 264 4.50 9.25 -14.26
CA THR A 264 3.83 10.56 -14.36
C THR A 264 3.02 10.92 -13.13
N ALA A 265 2.61 9.93 -12.34
CA ALA A 265 1.95 10.09 -11.05
C ALA A 265 2.13 8.83 -10.21
N PHE A 266 2.06 8.95 -8.89
CA PHE A 266 2.19 7.84 -7.95
C PHE A 266 0.82 7.52 -7.34
N ARG A 267 -0.03 6.86 -8.13
CA ARG A 267 -1.42 6.54 -7.82
C ARG A 267 -1.57 5.50 -6.70
N TYR A 268 -0.70 4.48 -6.68
CA TYR A 268 -0.97 3.27 -5.88
C TYR A 268 0.20 2.79 -5.02
N MET A 269 -0.14 2.02 -3.98
CA MET A 269 0.76 1.08 -3.29
C MET A 269 0.16 -0.32 -3.40
N VAL A 270 1.01 -1.31 -3.65
CA VAL A 270 0.60 -2.71 -3.75
C VAL A 270 0.88 -3.40 -2.43
N LEU A 271 -0.09 -4.14 -1.91
CA LEU A 271 0.08 -5.11 -0.83
C LEU A 271 -0.25 -6.48 -1.38
N GLU A 272 0.58 -7.48 -1.11
CA GLU A 272 0.27 -8.87 -1.45
C GLU A 272 0.88 -9.80 -0.41
N SER A 273 0.48 -11.06 -0.44
CA SER A 273 1.13 -12.12 0.33
C SER A 273 1.18 -13.40 -0.49
N ASP A 274 2.38 -13.96 -0.62
CA ASP A 274 2.61 -15.26 -1.25
C ASP A 274 2.60 -16.42 -0.24
N GLU A 275 2.64 -16.11 1.06
CA GLU A 275 2.75 -17.07 2.17
C GLU A 275 1.43 -17.25 2.95
N ALA A 276 0.62 -16.19 3.07
CA ALA A 276 -0.62 -16.22 3.83
C ALA A 276 -1.70 -17.06 3.13
N PRO A 277 -2.45 -17.90 3.86
CA PRO A 277 -3.65 -18.52 3.32
C PRO A 277 -4.65 -17.46 2.83
N VAL A 278 -5.19 -17.65 1.62
CA VAL A 278 -6.03 -16.66 0.93
C VAL A 278 -7.20 -16.16 1.79
N ARG A 279 -7.90 -17.08 2.47
CA ARG A 279 -9.06 -16.75 3.32
C ARG A 279 -8.65 -15.87 4.51
N ASP A 280 -7.56 -16.22 5.18
CA ASP A 280 -7.08 -15.46 6.33
C ASP A 280 -6.56 -14.09 5.89
N TRP A 281 -5.81 -14.03 4.78
CA TRP A 281 -5.33 -12.78 4.20
C TRP A 281 -6.47 -11.83 3.81
N LEU A 282 -7.51 -12.36 3.15
CA LEU A 282 -8.71 -11.59 2.83
C LEU A 282 -9.45 -11.14 4.10
N GLY A 283 -9.60 -12.02 5.09
CA GLY A 283 -10.22 -11.67 6.37
C GLY A 283 -9.48 -10.55 7.09
N PHE A 284 -8.15 -10.54 7.03
CA PHE A 284 -7.32 -9.46 7.58
C PHE A 284 -7.43 -8.17 6.76
N ILE A 285 -7.27 -8.23 5.43
CA ILE A 285 -7.12 -7.04 4.59
C ILE A 285 -8.40 -6.19 4.56
N VAL A 286 -9.58 -6.82 4.62
CA VAL A 286 -10.85 -6.08 4.60
C VAL A 286 -11.11 -5.26 5.86
N GLN A 287 -10.37 -5.53 6.95
CA GLN A 287 -10.46 -4.80 8.20
C GLN A 287 -9.50 -3.61 8.25
N MET A 288 -8.57 -3.51 7.30
CA MET A 288 -7.59 -2.43 7.29
C MET A 288 -8.24 -1.14 6.77
N PRO A 289 -8.06 0.00 7.45
CA PRO A 289 -8.63 1.29 7.04
C PRO A 289 -7.82 1.89 5.89
N LEU A 290 -7.82 1.23 4.75
CA LEU A 290 -7.05 1.57 3.56
C LEU A 290 -7.99 1.93 2.41
N ARG A 291 -7.54 2.80 1.50
CA ARG A 291 -8.26 3.12 0.25
C ARG A 291 -8.07 1.99 -0.76
N ILE A 292 -8.61 0.81 -0.49
CA ILE A 292 -8.48 -0.36 -1.38
C ILE A 292 -9.37 -0.13 -2.59
N GLU A 293 -8.77 0.06 -3.77
CA GLU A 293 -9.52 0.23 -5.02
C GLU A 293 -9.69 -1.07 -5.77
N ALA A 294 -8.84 -2.07 -5.54
CA ALA A 294 -9.02 -3.38 -6.13
C ALA A 294 -8.41 -4.50 -5.28
N LEU A 295 -9.06 -5.66 -5.31
CA LEU A 295 -8.51 -6.94 -4.84
C LEU A 295 -8.55 -7.93 -5.99
N TYR A 296 -7.47 -8.65 -6.25
CA TYR A 296 -7.39 -9.61 -7.34
C TYR A 296 -6.34 -10.70 -7.12
N THR A 297 -6.57 -11.87 -7.70
CA THR A 297 -5.66 -13.01 -7.57
C THR A 297 -4.51 -12.92 -8.57
N SER A 298 -3.38 -13.53 -8.22
CA SER A 298 -2.23 -13.66 -9.12
C SER A 298 -2.36 -14.75 -10.19
N GLY A 299 -3.51 -15.43 -10.28
CA GLY A 299 -3.60 -16.72 -10.96
C GLY A 299 -2.82 -17.79 -10.21
N GLY A 300 -2.91 -17.79 -8.88
CA GLY A 300 -2.14 -18.65 -8.00
C GLY A 300 -2.66 -18.55 -6.57
N ARG A 301 -1.76 -18.56 -5.59
CA ARG A 301 -2.10 -18.49 -4.16
C ARG A 301 -2.12 -17.06 -3.59
N SER A 302 -1.63 -16.08 -4.35
CA SER A 302 -1.47 -14.71 -3.87
C SER A 302 -2.67 -13.85 -4.26
N VAL A 303 -3.06 -12.97 -3.35
CA VAL A 303 -4.06 -11.92 -3.60
C VAL A 303 -3.40 -10.57 -3.38
N HIS A 304 -3.49 -9.73 -4.41
CA HIS A 304 -2.98 -8.37 -4.39
C HIS A 304 -4.12 -7.42 -3.98
N ALA A 305 -3.76 -6.42 -3.18
CA ALA A 305 -4.57 -5.26 -2.88
C ALA A 305 -3.90 -4.02 -3.48
N LEU A 306 -4.66 -3.30 -4.30
CA LEU A 306 -4.24 -2.03 -4.89
C LEU A 306 -4.79 -0.90 -4.01
N VAL A 307 -3.90 -0.26 -3.24
CA VAL A 307 -4.24 0.78 -2.28
C VAL A 307 -3.96 2.15 -2.90
N ARG A 308 -4.98 3.00 -3.04
CA ARG A 308 -4.82 4.35 -3.57
C ARG A 308 -4.11 5.27 -2.57
N VAL A 309 -3.03 5.89 -3.03
CA VAL A 309 -2.29 6.93 -2.33
C VAL A 309 -2.38 8.27 -3.07
N ASP A 310 -2.51 8.24 -4.39
CA ASP A 310 -2.79 9.38 -5.28
C ASP A 310 -1.83 10.58 -5.13
N CYS A 311 -0.53 10.27 -5.04
CA CYS A 311 0.53 11.26 -4.92
C CYS A 311 1.00 11.76 -6.30
N ALA A 312 1.41 13.02 -6.39
CA ALA A 312 1.98 13.59 -7.62
C ALA A 312 3.46 13.22 -7.76
N THR A 313 4.20 13.15 -6.64
CA THR A 313 5.65 12.98 -6.62
C THR A 313 6.09 11.73 -5.87
N LYS A 314 7.34 11.31 -6.10
CA LYS A 314 7.94 10.15 -5.46
C LYS A 314 8.15 10.39 -3.96
N GLU A 315 8.44 11.63 -3.61
CA GLU A 315 8.67 12.14 -2.26
C GLU A 315 7.36 12.09 -1.45
N GLU A 316 6.26 12.56 -2.02
CA GLU A 316 4.92 12.43 -1.42
C GLU A 316 4.55 10.96 -1.21
N TRP A 317 4.84 10.09 -2.18
CA TRP A 317 4.58 8.66 -2.03
C TRP A 317 5.38 8.04 -0.88
N ASP A 318 6.65 8.43 -0.69
CA ASP A 318 7.45 7.96 0.46
C ASP A 318 6.90 8.49 1.79
N ALA A 319 6.42 9.73 1.82
CA ALA A 319 5.78 10.30 3.00
C ALA A 319 4.49 9.54 3.35
N GLU A 320 3.66 9.23 2.36
CA GLU A 320 2.43 8.45 2.55
C GLU A 320 2.73 7.02 3.02
N LYS A 321 3.70 6.34 2.38
CA LYS A 321 4.17 5.03 2.85
C LYS A 321 4.66 5.09 4.30
N GLN A 322 5.36 6.16 4.68
CA GLN A 322 5.86 6.33 6.05
C GLN A 322 4.72 6.59 7.04
N ALA A 323 3.65 7.29 6.63
CA ALA A 323 2.43 7.46 7.41
C ALA A 323 1.67 6.14 7.59
N LEU A 324 1.64 5.29 6.56
CA LEU A 324 1.03 3.96 6.60
C LEU A 324 1.89 2.90 7.32
N MET A 325 3.14 3.22 7.67
CA MET A 325 4.10 2.25 8.22
C MET A 325 3.59 1.45 9.42
N PRO A 326 2.85 2.01 10.40
CA PRO A 326 2.28 1.21 11.49
C PRO A 326 1.37 0.08 10.99
N PHE A 327 0.52 0.36 10.00
CA PHE A 327 -0.35 -0.64 9.37
C PHE A 327 0.46 -1.63 8.52
N LEU A 328 1.45 -1.14 7.78
CA LEU A 328 2.34 -2.00 6.97
C LEU A 328 3.13 -2.98 7.84
N MET A 329 3.61 -2.57 9.02
CA MET A 329 4.27 -3.48 9.96
C MET A 329 3.30 -4.54 10.49
N GLY A 330 2.06 -4.19 10.80
CA GLY A 330 1.02 -5.17 11.14
C GLY A 330 0.74 -6.13 9.98
N ALA A 331 0.66 -5.62 8.76
CA ALA A 331 0.48 -6.44 7.56
C ALA A 331 1.67 -7.39 7.33
N LEU A 332 2.91 -6.96 7.58
CA LEU A 332 4.11 -7.79 7.50
C LEU A 332 4.09 -8.94 8.51
N MET A 333 3.67 -8.68 9.75
CA MET A 333 3.43 -9.75 10.74
C MET A 333 2.35 -10.73 10.27
N CYS A 334 1.40 -10.26 9.45
CA CYS A 334 0.33 -11.05 8.86
C CYS A 334 0.69 -11.66 7.49
N GLY A 335 1.97 -11.60 7.09
CA GLY A 335 2.48 -12.28 5.89
C GLY A 335 2.56 -11.40 4.64
N ALA A 336 2.33 -10.09 4.74
CA ALA A 336 2.50 -9.20 3.60
C ALA A 336 3.97 -9.19 3.10
N ASP A 337 4.18 -9.31 1.79
CA ASP A 337 5.50 -9.20 1.21
C ASP A 337 5.97 -7.74 1.25
N ARG A 338 6.93 -7.46 2.14
CA ARG A 338 7.61 -6.16 2.24
C ARG A 338 8.24 -5.72 0.91
N GLY A 339 8.64 -6.68 0.07
CA GLY A 339 9.18 -6.45 -1.26
C GLY A 339 8.27 -5.59 -2.12
N THR A 340 6.95 -5.71 -1.98
CA THR A 340 5.97 -4.99 -2.79
C THR A 340 5.82 -3.50 -2.50
N TRP A 341 6.29 -3.03 -1.35
CA TRP A 341 6.12 -1.63 -0.94
C TRP A 341 7.13 -0.70 -1.60
N SER A 342 7.37 -0.83 -2.90
CA SER A 342 8.13 0.13 -3.71
C SER A 342 7.19 0.96 -4.58
N ALA A 343 7.57 2.20 -4.84
CA ALA A 343 6.72 3.11 -5.61
C ALA A 343 6.56 2.67 -7.07
N VAL A 344 7.62 2.14 -7.67
CA VAL A 344 7.61 1.55 -9.02
C VAL A 344 7.47 0.04 -8.83
N ARG A 345 6.26 -0.49 -9.06
CA ARG A 345 5.93 -1.89 -8.75
C ARG A 345 5.03 -2.47 -9.84
N LEU A 346 5.42 -3.65 -10.34
CA LEU A 346 4.53 -4.47 -11.14
C LEU A 346 3.52 -5.18 -10.24
N THR A 347 2.30 -5.31 -10.73
CA THR A 347 1.25 -6.12 -10.12
C THR A 347 0.41 -6.77 -11.21
N ARG A 348 -0.46 -7.70 -10.84
CA ARG A 348 -1.16 -8.61 -11.75
C ARG A 348 -2.33 -7.93 -12.44
N LEU A 349 -2.42 -8.02 -13.76
CA LEU A 349 -3.57 -7.50 -14.51
C LEU A 349 -4.76 -8.48 -14.41
N PRO A 350 -5.88 -8.10 -13.77
CA PRO A 350 -7.03 -8.99 -13.63
C PRO A 350 -7.75 -9.19 -14.97
N GLY A 351 -8.40 -10.34 -15.12
CA GLY A 351 -9.06 -10.76 -16.36
C GLY A 351 -8.14 -11.48 -17.36
N CYS A 352 -6.83 -11.53 -17.10
CA CYS A 352 -5.86 -12.21 -17.95
C CYS A 352 -5.66 -13.69 -17.57
N TRP A 353 -5.30 -14.52 -18.55
CA TRP A 353 -5.03 -15.95 -18.39
C TRP A 353 -3.55 -16.24 -18.14
N ARG A 354 -3.27 -17.09 -17.15
CA ARG A 354 -1.93 -17.60 -16.85
C ARG A 354 -1.82 -19.04 -17.38
N THR A 355 -1.20 -19.19 -18.53
CA THR A 355 -1.21 -20.48 -19.26
C THR A 355 -0.50 -21.60 -18.51
N GLU A 356 0.65 -21.35 -17.87
CA GLU A 356 1.40 -22.38 -17.11
C GLU A 356 0.62 -22.94 -15.91
N LYS A 357 -0.34 -22.18 -15.38
CA LYS A 357 -1.18 -22.59 -14.25
C LYS A 357 -2.62 -22.91 -14.66
N ALA A 358 -2.93 -22.79 -15.95
CA ALA A 358 -4.28 -22.95 -16.52
C ALA A 358 -5.34 -22.27 -15.65
N CYS A 359 -5.12 -20.99 -15.32
CA CYS A 359 -6.04 -20.25 -14.46
C CYS A 359 -6.09 -18.75 -14.79
N THR A 360 -7.21 -18.12 -14.43
CA THR A 360 -7.42 -16.69 -14.60
C THR A 360 -6.89 -15.91 -13.40
N GLN A 361 -6.28 -14.75 -13.66
CA GLN A 361 -6.03 -13.70 -12.68
C GLN A 361 -7.36 -13.03 -12.36
N LYS A 362 -8.03 -13.52 -11.31
CA LYS A 362 -9.44 -13.20 -11.06
C LYS A 362 -9.56 -11.87 -10.31
N LEU A 363 -10.41 -10.96 -10.80
CA LEU A 363 -10.81 -9.77 -10.05
C LEU A 363 -11.79 -10.16 -8.93
N LEU A 364 -11.53 -9.72 -7.71
CA LEU A 364 -12.39 -10.05 -6.56
C LEU A 364 -13.26 -8.87 -6.15
N TYR A 365 -12.74 -7.65 -6.28
CA TYR A 365 -13.39 -6.41 -5.88
C TYR A 365 -12.78 -5.24 -6.66
N ILE A 366 -13.59 -4.23 -7.00
CA ILE A 366 -13.11 -2.98 -7.56
C ILE A 366 -13.97 -1.80 -7.08
N GLN A 367 -13.35 -0.71 -6.64
CA GLN A 367 -14.03 0.51 -6.20
C GLN A 367 -13.15 1.72 -6.54
N PRO A 368 -13.31 2.30 -7.74
CA PRO A 368 -12.64 3.54 -8.09
C PRO A 368 -12.99 4.64 -7.09
N GLY A 369 -12.00 5.41 -6.65
CA GLY A 369 -12.18 6.46 -5.65
C GLY A 369 -12.46 5.93 -4.24
N ALA A 370 -11.95 4.74 -3.89
CA ALA A 370 -12.24 4.11 -2.59
C ALA A 370 -11.98 5.08 -1.41
N PRO A 371 -12.90 5.15 -0.43
CA PRO A 371 -12.73 5.99 0.75
C PRO A 371 -11.65 5.44 1.68
N LEU A 372 -11.13 6.27 2.58
CA LEU A 372 -10.24 5.80 3.65
C LEU A 372 -11.09 5.11 4.73
N ARG A 373 -11.48 3.87 4.48
CA ARG A 373 -12.38 3.08 5.32
C ARG A 373 -12.08 1.59 5.14
N ALA A 374 -12.30 0.80 6.18
CA ALA A 374 -12.22 -0.64 6.07
C ALA A 374 -13.32 -1.20 5.13
N LEU A 375 -12.98 -2.19 4.33
CA LEU A 375 -13.87 -2.76 3.32
C LEU A 375 -15.06 -3.50 3.96
N ASN A 376 -14.88 -4.05 5.17
CA ASN A 376 -15.96 -4.66 5.95
C ASN A 376 -17.00 -3.67 6.50
N GLU A 377 -16.70 -2.38 6.49
CA GLU A 377 -17.65 -1.31 6.85
C GLU A 377 -18.40 -0.76 5.64
N LEU A 378 -18.09 -1.24 4.42
CA LEU A 378 -18.80 -0.82 3.21
C LEU A 378 -20.14 -1.57 3.07
N PRO A 379 -21.20 -0.88 2.61
CA PRO A 379 -22.51 -1.48 2.45
C PRO A 379 -22.50 -2.51 1.31
N VAL A 380 -23.40 -3.48 1.40
CA VAL A 380 -23.78 -4.30 0.25
C VAL A 380 -24.54 -3.42 -0.73
N VAL A 381 -24.08 -3.35 -1.98
CA VAL A 381 -24.66 -2.49 -3.03
C VAL A 381 -25.31 -3.27 -4.18
N ARG A 382 -25.13 -4.60 -4.22
CA ARG A 382 -25.78 -5.50 -5.18
C ARG A 382 -25.92 -6.92 -4.63
N ASP A 383 -26.68 -7.74 -5.34
CA ASP A 383 -26.73 -9.19 -5.17
C ASP A 383 -26.36 -9.87 -6.49
N VAL A 384 -25.08 -10.24 -6.64
CA VAL A 384 -24.57 -10.87 -7.87
C VAL A 384 -25.20 -12.24 -8.11
N GLU A 385 -25.45 -13.03 -7.06
CA GLU A 385 -26.03 -14.36 -7.22
C GLU A 385 -27.45 -14.28 -7.74
N ALA A 386 -28.28 -13.43 -7.14
CA ALA A 386 -29.63 -13.21 -7.62
C ALA A 386 -29.64 -12.65 -9.04
N SER A 387 -28.74 -11.72 -9.36
CA SER A 387 -28.63 -11.13 -10.69
C SER A 387 -28.30 -12.17 -11.75
N TRP A 388 -27.27 -13.00 -11.55
CA TRP A 388 -26.87 -14.03 -12.50
C TRP A 388 -27.90 -15.17 -12.60
N CYS A 389 -28.50 -15.60 -11.48
CA CYS A 389 -29.55 -16.61 -11.50
C CYS A 389 -30.82 -16.10 -12.23
N ALA A 390 -31.17 -14.82 -12.07
CA ALA A 390 -32.27 -14.22 -12.81
C ALA A 390 -31.99 -14.21 -14.31
N GLN A 391 -30.75 -13.91 -14.74
CA GLN A 391 -30.37 -14.00 -16.14
C GLN A 391 -30.49 -15.43 -16.68
N ALA A 392 -30.07 -16.44 -15.91
CA ALA A 392 -30.20 -17.85 -16.30
C ALA A 392 -31.66 -18.31 -16.49
N ALA A 393 -32.61 -17.67 -15.80
CA ALA A 393 -34.03 -17.95 -15.94
C ALA A 393 -34.66 -17.35 -17.22
N VAL A 394 -34.00 -16.40 -17.88
CA VAL A 394 -34.52 -15.74 -19.08
C VAL A 394 -34.34 -16.63 -20.30
N VAL A 395 -35.42 -16.82 -21.07
CA VAL A 395 -35.39 -17.43 -22.40
C VAL A 395 -35.12 -16.33 -23.44
N ARG A 396 -34.11 -16.49 -24.30
CA ARG A 396 -33.77 -15.52 -25.36
C ARG A 396 -33.74 -16.18 -26.75
N GLY A 397 -34.12 -15.42 -27.77
CA GLY A 397 -33.94 -15.75 -29.20
C GLY A 397 -32.93 -14.82 -29.89
N ASP A 398 -32.55 -15.16 -31.13
CA ASP A 398 -31.72 -14.43 -32.12
C ASP A 398 -30.57 -13.52 -31.59
N ASP A 399 -29.83 -14.00 -30.59
CA ASP A 399 -28.39 -13.79 -30.31
C ASP A 399 -27.98 -14.75 -29.17
N GLU A 400 -28.47 -15.99 -29.26
CA GLU A 400 -28.36 -16.95 -28.16
C GLU A 400 -26.90 -17.31 -27.87
N GLU A 401 -26.05 -17.43 -28.89
CA GLU A 401 -24.67 -17.85 -28.72
C GLU A 401 -23.80 -16.80 -28.00
N GLY A 402 -23.97 -15.51 -28.30
CA GLY A 402 -23.27 -14.41 -27.64
C GLY A 402 -23.71 -14.26 -26.18
N TRP A 403 -25.03 -14.22 -25.97
CA TRP A 403 -25.63 -14.12 -24.65
C TRP A 403 -25.30 -15.33 -23.77
N LEU A 404 -25.40 -16.55 -24.30
CA LEU A 404 -25.11 -17.79 -23.57
C LEU A 404 -23.63 -17.85 -23.14
N ARG A 405 -22.70 -17.44 -24.01
CA ARG A 405 -21.28 -17.33 -23.64
C ARG A 405 -21.07 -16.35 -22.48
N TRP A 406 -21.73 -15.20 -22.52
CA TRP A 406 -21.67 -14.20 -21.43
C TRP A 406 -22.26 -14.75 -20.12
N LEU A 407 -23.44 -15.37 -20.18
CA LEU A 407 -24.10 -15.96 -19.02
C LEU A 407 -23.25 -17.07 -18.38
N ARG A 408 -22.76 -18.01 -19.20
CA ARG A 408 -21.87 -19.09 -18.74
C ARG A 408 -20.63 -18.52 -18.07
N ARG A 409 -20.00 -17.49 -18.65
CA ARG A 409 -18.82 -16.85 -18.06
C ARG A 409 -19.12 -16.27 -16.68
N GLY A 410 -20.26 -15.59 -16.51
CA GLY A 410 -20.68 -15.02 -15.23
C GLY A 410 -20.95 -16.09 -14.16
N LEU A 411 -21.74 -17.10 -14.50
CA LEU A 411 -22.06 -18.20 -13.58
C LEU A 411 -20.79 -19.01 -13.20
N GLU A 412 -19.94 -19.34 -14.18
CA GLU A 412 -18.65 -20.00 -13.97
C GLU A 412 -17.74 -19.19 -13.03
N TYR A 413 -17.82 -17.87 -13.10
CA TYR A 413 -17.05 -16.97 -12.25
C TYR A 413 -17.32 -17.20 -10.76
N TYR A 414 -18.58 -17.46 -10.40
CA TYR A 414 -19.05 -17.58 -9.02
C TYR A 414 -19.28 -19.03 -8.55
N LYS A 415 -19.39 -20.00 -9.46
CA LYS A 415 -19.83 -21.38 -9.13
C LYS A 415 -19.05 -22.07 -8.00
N ARG A 416 -17.77 -21.71 -7.81
CA ARG A 416 -16.93 -22.31 -6.74
C ARG A 416 -17.28 -21.86 -5.33
N VAL A 417 -17.95 -20.72 -5.20
CA VAL A 417 -18.35 -20.14 -3.90
C VAL A 417 -19.86 -19.96 -3.76
N SER A 418 -20.62 -20.16 -4.84
CA SER A 418 -22.07 -20.05 -4.88
C SER A 418 -22.70 -21.34 -5.42
N THR A 419 -23.41 -22.05 -4.55
CA THR A 419 -24.21 -23.22 -4.97
C THR A 419 -25.36 -22.83 -5.88
N ARG A 420 -25.91 -21.62 -5.72
CA ARG A 420 -26.97 -21.07 -6.58
C ARG A 420 -26.48 -20.86 -8.01
N CYS A 421 -25.33 -20.19 -8.20
CA CYS A 421 -24.75 -20.00 -9.52
C CYS A 421 -24.31 -21.34 -10.14
N ALA A 422 -23.81 -22.29 -9.34
CA ALA A 422 -23.47 -23.62 -9.83
C ALA A 422 -24.71 -24.38 -10.35
N ALA A 423 -25.83 -24.34 -9.62
CA ALA A 423 -27.08 -24.95 -10.04
C ALA A 423 -27.64 -24.28 -11.30
N ALA A 424 -27.66 -22.95 -11.35
CA ALA A 424 -28.11 -22.20 -12.51
C ALA A 424 -27.28 -22.48 -13.77
N LEU A 425 -25.96 -22.69 -13.62
CA LEU A 425 -25.09 -23.08 -14.74
C LEU A 425 -25.46 -24.47 -15.27
N ALA A 426 -25.62 -25.44 -14.37
CA ALA A 426 -25.98 -26.81 -14.74
C ALA A 426 -27.35 -26.88 -15.45
N GLU A 427 -28.33 -26.12 -14.95
CA GLU A 427 -29.65 -26.03 -15.58
C GLU A 427 -29.59 -25.37 -16.97
N THR A 428 -28.81 -24.29 -17.09
CA THR A 428 -28.58 -23.63 -18.39
C THR A 428 -27.96 -24.60 -19.40
N ASP A 429 -26.96 -25.39 -18.98
CA ASP A 429 -26.31 -26.36 -19.85
C ASP A 429 -27.24 -27.51 -20.26
N SER A 430 -28.11 -27.98 -19.36
CA SER A 430 -29.13 -29.01 -19.67
C SER A 430 -30.11 -28.52 -20.74
N ARG A 431 -30.66 -27.31 -20.58
CA ARG A 431 -31.61 -26.73 -21.54
C ARG A 431 -31.01 -26.59 -22.94
N VAL A 432 -29.75 -26.17 -23.03
CA VAL A 432 -29.02 -26.05 -24.31
C VAL A 432 -28.79 -27.42 -24.95
N ALA A 433 -28.47 -28.45 -24.15
CA ALA A 433 -28.30 -29.81 -24.66
C ALA A 433 -29.63 -30.40 -25.17
N GLU A 434 -30.75 -30.12 -24.51
CA GLU A 434 -32.09 -30.54 -24.92
C GLU A 434 -32.57 -29.82 -26.20
N ALA A 435 -32.17 -28.56 -26.40
CA ALA A 435 -32.50 -27.78 -27.59
C ALA A 435 -31.62 -28.11 -28.81
N ALA A 436 -30.52 -28.85 -28.63
CA ALA A 436 -29.64 -29.22 -29.74
C ALA A 436 -30.38 -30.20 -30.69
N PRO A 437 -30.35 -29.95 -32.02
CA PRO A 437 -31.01 -30.84 -32.97
C PRO A 437 -30.41 -32.24 -32.87
N ALA A 438 -31.28 -33.27 -32.91
CA ALA A 438 -30.85 -34.66 -32.93
C ALA A 438 -29.84 -34.88 -34.07
N PRO A 439 -28.76 -35.66 -33.85
CA PRO A 439 -27.80 -35.93 -34.91
C PRO A 439 -28.54 -36.52 -36.10
N VAL A 440 -28.36 -35.92 -37.28
CA VAL A 440 -28.91 -36.44 -38.53
C VAL A 440 -28.29 -37.81 -38.78
N GLU A 441 -29.01 -38.87 -38.43
CA GLU A 441 -28.65 -40.22 -38.81
C GLU A 441 -28.73 -40.34 -40.34
N GLY A 442 -27.56 -40.31 -40.99
CA GLY A 442 -27.36 -40.94 -42.29
C GLY A 442 -26.82 -40.06 -43.40
N SER A 443 -25.57 -40.32 -43.75
CA SER A 443 -25.22 -40.57 -45.15
C SER A 443 -24.26 -41.76 -45.17
N LYS A 444 -24.80 -42.91 -45.58
CA LYS A 444 -24.09 -44.13 -45.92
C LYS A 444 -23.10 -43.92 -47.05
#